data_AF-A0A0E3R8R2-F1
#
_entry.id   AF-A0A0E3R8R2-F1
#
_cell.length_a   1.000
_cell.length_b   1.000
_cell.length_c   1.000
_cell.angle_alpha   90.00
_cell.angle_beta   90.00
_cell.angle_gamma   90.00
#
_symmetry.space_group_name_H-M   'P 1'
#
loop_
_entity.id
_entity.type
_entity.pdbx_description
1 polymer ?
#
loop_
_entity_poly.entity_id
_entity_poly.type
_entity_poly.pdbx_seq_one_letter_code
_entity_poly.pdbx_strand_id
1 'polypeptide(L)' 'MIRAIEIIGEASKNVPQENREKYRNIPWREMATMRDRLIHGYFGVDLLILWDTVQQDIPLLIPIFGSLLEEIE' A
#
# COMPACT_ATOMS: atom_id res chain seq x y z
N MET A 1 0.71 9.30 10.41
CA MET A 1 0.80 9.18 8.93
C MET A 1 1.83 8.13 8.53
N ILE A 2 3.12 8.35 8.74
CA ILE A 2 4.20 7.42 8.32
C ILE A 2 3.99 6.00 8.85
N ARG A 3 3.67 5.85 10.14
CA ARG A 3 3.39 4.54 10.73
C ARG A 3 2.24 3.79 10.05
N ALA A 4 1.22 4.50 9.57
CA ALA A 4 0.10 3.86 8.87
C ALA A 4 0.55 3.32 7.50
N ILE A 5 1.40 4.06 6.79
CA ILE A 5 1.95 3.65 5.49
C ILE A 5 2.94 2.50 5.65
N GLU A 6 3.72 2.48 6.73
CA GLU A 6 4.54 1.31 7.10
C GLU A 6 3.68 0.06 7.29
N ILE A 7 2.56 0.18 8.01
CA ILE A 7 1.63 -0.95 8.24
C ILE A 7 1.04 -1.44 6.91
N ILE A 8 0.60 -0.53 6.04
CA ILE A 8 0.06 -0.89 4.72
C ILE A 8 1.11 -1.65 3.89
N GLY A 9 2.36 -1.15 3.85
CA GLY A 9 3.42 -1.80 3.10
C GLY A 9 3.83 -3.16 3.68
N GLU A 10 3.85 -3.30 5.00
CA GLU A 10 4.12 -4.59 5.66
C GLU A 10 2.98 -5.59 5.44
N ALA A 11 1.72 -5.16 5.56
CA ALA A 11 0.56 -5.99 5.25
C ALA A 11 0.59 -6.48 3.80
N SER A 12 0.94 -5.60 2.86
CA SER A 12 1.05 -5.92 1.43
C SER A 12 2.10 -7.00 1.14
N LYS A 13 3.20 -7.05 1.90
CA LYS A 13 4.22 -8.11 1.78
C LYS A 13 3.73 -9.46 2.32
N ASN A 14 2.86 -9.44 3.32
CA ASN A 14 2.32 -10.64 3.95
C ASN A 14 1.13 -11.26 3.21
N VAL A 15 0.58 -10.59 2.19
CA VAL A 15 -0.44 -11.19 1.32
C VAL A 15 0.19 -12.33 0.50
N PRO A 16 -0.41 -13.55 0.50
CA PRO A 16 0.09 -14.68 -0.27
C PRO A 16 0.29 -14.34 -1.75
N GLN A 17 1.31 -14.95 -2.37
CA GLN A 17 1.63 -14.69 -3.78
C GLN A 17 0.45 -14.98 -4.70
N GLU A 18 -0.28 -16.07 -4.47
CA GLU A 18 -1.46 -16.44 -5.26
C GLU A 18 -2.55 -15.33 -5.24
N ASN A 19 -2.81 -14.70 -4.09
CA ASN A 19 -3.76 -13.59 -3.99
C ASN A 19 -3.24 -12.34 -4.70
N ARG A 20 -1.95 -12.02 -4.57
CA ARG A 20 -1.34 -10.89 -5.28
C ARG A 20 -1.37 -11.10 -6.80
N GLU A 21 -1.23 -12.34 -7.25
CA GLU A 21 -1.33 -12.71 -8.67
C GLU A 21 -2.77 -12.76 -9.18
N LYS A 22 -3.74 -13.09 -8.33
CA LYS A 22 -5.17 -13.02 -8.64
C LYS A 22 -5.64 -11.57 -8.77
N TYR A 23 -5.19 -10.70 -7.88
CA TYR A 23 -5.61 -9.29 -7.79
C TYR A 23 -4.49 -8.33 -8.22
N ARG A 24 -4.04 -8.45 -9.48
CA ARG A 24 -2.89 -7.68 -10.02
C ARG A 24 -3.17 -6.19 -10.23
N ASN A 25 -4.44 -5.78 -10.21
CA ASN A 25 -4.86 -4.39 -10.31
C ASN A 25 -4.53 -3.60 -9.03
N ILE A 26 -4.24 -4.28 -7.92
CA ILE A 26 -3.78 -3.64 -6.69
C ILE A 26 -2.26 -3.44 -6.76
N PRO A 27 -1.75 -2.23 -6.43
CA PRO A 27 -0.33 -1.90 -6.51
C PRO A 27 0.46 -2.46 -5.31
N TRP A 28 0.46 -3.79 -5.14
CA TRP A 28 1.10 -4.48 -4.02
C TRP A 28 2.59 -4.16 -3.88
N ARG A 29 3.29 -4.07 -5.01
CA ARG A 29 4.73 -3.84 -5.05
C ARG A 29 5.04 -2.40 -4.63
N GLU A 30 4.25 -1.45 -5.09
CA GLU A 30 4.40 -0.02 -4.79
C GLU A 30 4.17 0.22 -3.29
N MET A 31 3.12 -0.37 -2.70
CA MET A 31 2.87 -0.31 -1.26
C MET A 31 4.04 -0.90 -0.45
N ALA A 32 4.54 -2.07 -0.84
CA ALA A 32 5.70 -2.70 -0.21
C ALA A 32 6.98 -1.85 -0.33
N THR A 33 7.21 -1.25 -1.51
CA THR A 33 8.38 -0.41 -1.80
C THR A 33 8.34 0.90 -1.02
N MET A 34 7.15 1.47 -0.80
CA MET A 34 6.99 2.71 -0.04
C MET A 34 7.43 2.54 1.42
N ARG A 35 7.09 1.40 2.05
CA ARG A 35 7.60 1.05 3.38
C ARG A 35 9.13 0.98 3.39
N ASP A 36 9.73 0.34 2.39
CA ASP A 36 11.20 0.22 2.32
C ASP A 36 11.87 1.59 2.17
N ARG A 37 11.28 2.53 1.42
CA ARG A 37 11.78 3.91 1.33
C ARG A 37 11.67 4.68 2.65
N LEU A 38 10.57 4.49 3.39
CA LEU A 38 10.34 5.19 4.67
C LEU A 38 11.30 4.74 5.78
N ILE A 39 11.61 3.44 5.84
CA ILE A 39 12.45 2.88 6.91
C ILE A 39 13.97 3.02 6.68
N HIS A 40 14.42 3.23 5.43
CA HIS A 40 15.85 3.37 5.09
C HIS A 40 16.38 4.81 5.21
N GLY A 41 15.63 5.70 5.85
CA GLY A 41 16.12 7.02 6.27
C GLY A 41 15.41 8.17 5.56
N TYR A 42 14.84 9.03 6.39
CA TYR A 42 14.14 10.28 6.08
C TYR A 42 14.86 11.26 5.13
N PHE A 43 16.15 11.06 4.83
CA PHE A 43 16.95 11.97 4.02
C PHE A 43 16.61 11.98 2.50
N GLY A 44 15.65 11.16 2.06
CA GLY A 44 15.20 11.14 0.66
C GLY A 44 13.70 10.89 0.46
N VAL A 45 12.90 10.91 1.52
CA VAL A 45 11.44 10.80 1.39
C VAL A 45 10.89 12.18 1.09
N ASP A 46 10.49 12.39 -0.15
CA ASP A 46 9.76 13.59 -0.52
C ASP A 46 8.39 13.59 0.19
N LEU A 47 8.22 14.51 1.13
CA LEU A 47 6.98 14.67 1.88
C LEU A 47 5.80 15.03 0.98
N LEU A 48 6.04 15.62 -0.20
CA LEU A 48 4.99 15.88 -1.19
C LEU A 48 4.50 14.57 -1.79
N ILE A 49 5.41 13.65 -2.14
CA ILE A 49 5.02 12.31 -2.63
C ILE A 49 4.22 11.58 -1.55
N LEU A 50 4.65 11.65 -0.29
CA LEU A 50 3.94 11.01 0.81
C LEU A 50 2.54 11.60 1.02
N TRP A 51 2.43 12.92 0.91
CA TRP A 51 1.16 13.62 1.00
C TRP A 51 0.22 13.24 -0.14
N ASP A 52 0.72 13.23 -1.38
CA ASP A 52 -0.06 12.84 -2.56
C ASP A 52 -0.51 11.38 -2.46
N THR A 53 0.34 10.47 -2.00
CA THR A 53 -0.07 9.07 -1.79
C THR A 53 -1.21 8.95 -0.78
N VAL A 54 -1.20 9.73 0.30
CA VAL A 54 -2.29 9.72 1.28
C VAL A 54 -3.57 10.33 0.72
N GLN A 55 -3.48 11.40 -0.06
CA GLN A 55 -4.64 12.14 -0.54
C GLN A 55 -5.23 11.60 -1.84
N GLN A 56 -4.41 10.99 -2.69
CA GLN A 56 -4.78 10.61 -4.06
C GLN A 56 -4.75 9.09 -4.24
N ASP A 57 -3.66 8.41 -3.84
CA ASP A 57 -3.50 6.99 -4.15
C ASP A 57 -4.30 6.08 -3.20
N ILE A 58 -4.16 6.28 -1.87
CA ILE A 58 -4.80 5.43 -0.86
C ILE A 58 -6.33 5.43 -0.98
N PRO A 59 -7.02 6.56 -1.16
CA PRO A 59 -8.49 6.57 -1.28
C PRO A 59 -9.01 5.72 -2.43
N LEU A 60 -8.26 5.59 -3.53
CA LEU A 60 -8.64 4.76 -4.67
C LEU A 60 -8.62 3.26 -4.34
N LEU A 61 -7.87 2.85 -3.31
CA LEU A 61 -7.78 1.45 -2.89
C LEU A 61 -8.94 1.03 -1.99
N ILE A 62 -9.55 1.96 -1.26
CA ILE A 62 -10.64 1.67 -0.30
C ILE A 62 -11.81 0.91 -0.96
N PRO A 63 -12.41 1.36 -2.06
CA PRO A 63 -13.53 0.64 -2.67
C PRO A 63 -13.11 -0.73 -3.21
N ILE A 64 -11.87 -0.86 -3.72
CA ILE A 64 -11.35 -2.13 -4.25
C ILE A 64 -11.25 -3.17 -3.12
N PHE A 65 -10.69 -2.78 -1.97
CA PHE A 65 -10.62 -3.66 -0.80
C PHE A 65 -12.01 -3.95 -0.20
N GLY A 66 -12.96 -3.01 -0.28
CA GLY A 66 -14.34 -3.25 0.10
C GLY A 66 -14.98 -4.38 -0.70
N SER A 67 -14.94 -4.31 -2.04
CA SER A 67 -15.48 -5.37 -2.89
C SER A 67 -14.74 -6.70 -2.73
N LEU A 68 -13.44 -6.67 -2.48
CA LEU A 68 -12.64 -7.87 -2.19
C LEU A 68 -13.08 -8.60 -0.91
N LEU A 69 -13.42 -7.85 0.14
CA LEU A 69 -13.91 -8.44 1.38
C LEU A 69 -15.25 -9.13 1.15
N GLU A 70 -16.15 -8.52 0.38
CA GLU A 70 -17.44 -9.12 -0.01
C GLU A 70 -17.29 -10.38 -0.87
N GLU A 71 -16.20 -10.52 -1.65
CA GLU A 71 -15.92 -11.75 -2.41
C GLU A 71 -15.40 -12.92 -1.54
N ILE A 72 -14.85 -12.61 -0.36
CA ILE A 72 -14.17 -13.58 0.52
C ILE A 72 -15.09 -14.04 1.67
N GLU A 73 -16.04 -13.20 2.08
CA GLU A 73 -17.13 -13.53 3.02
C GLU A 73 -18.24 -14.36 2.36
#